data_AF-A0A367QR77-F1
#
_entry.id   AF-A0A367QR77-F1
#
_cell.length_a   1.000
_cell.length_b   1.000
_cell.length_c   1.000
_cell.angle_alpha   90.00
_cell.angle_beta   90.00
_cell.angle_gamma   90.00
#
_symmetry.space_group_name_H-M   'P 1'
#
loop_
_entity.id
_entity.type
_entity.pdbx_description
1 polymer ?
#
loop_
_entity_poly.entity_id
_entity_poly.type
_entity_poly.pdbx_seq_one_letter_code
_entity_poly.pdbx_strand_id
1 'polypeptide(L)'
;MQTLEYQEVSTQPKTIRVSALHALAYCPRLFYLEEVEELYTQDAAVFAGRRLHAELEKQEDEDWEELFLESEELGLRGRLDALRTRDRQIIPYEHKRGRCYHDENKQPQAWESDSLQILAYALLLEYALGITVTEGRIRYHADNVLVRVPLDDAGRTAVKEAIQQARTLRQSTHRPPVIDNERLCARCSLAPVCLPEEARLAHDKEWQPIRLFPEDDERQVIHILEPGTSVGRTGEQIKITRRNQPVETVPARQVGQVVLHSFSQISTQALHFCADQNIGVHFISGGGRYLGSFDSRQGSIQRRIRQYAALTSPDGCLELARKLVICRGQGQRKFLMRGTRGKKTQKLEKAIAQMKAVLKQVPQAKSLESLLGFEGNLAALYFSALPDLISQDVSQELHFSGRNRRPPLDRFNTLLSFGYALLLKDVMNAILTVGLEPALGFYHQPRSQAAPLALDLLEIFRVPLVDMTVMASVNRGQWDVKADFEVRGKQVWLTEVGRRKFVEMYERRKQESWKHPVTGYSLTYRRLFELEVRLLEKEWSGEGGLFGQLILR
;
A
#
# COMPACT_ATOMS: atom_id res chain seq x y z
N MET A 1 -6.01 -41.22 -23.67
CA MET A 1 -5.80 -39.91 -23.01
C MET A 1 -7.15 -39.21 -23.02
N GLN A 2 -7.94 -39.40 -21.97
CA GLN A 2 -9.25 -38.75 -21.85
C GLN A 2 -9.02 -37.26 -21.57
N THR A 3 -9.44 -36.42 -22.51
CA THR A 3 -9.61 -34.99 -22.30
C THR A 3 -10.66 -34.81 -21.20
N LEU A 4 -10.20 -34.50 -19.99
CA LEU A 4 -11.06 -33.99 -18.94
C LEU A 4 -11.61 -32.65 -19.42
N GLU A 5 -12.91 -32.61 -19.75
CA GLU A 5 -13.65 -31.37 -19.89
C GLU A 5 -13.56 -30.62 -18.56
N TYR A 6 -12.82 -29.52 -18.57
CA TYR A 6 -12.70 -28.62 -17.43
C TYR A 6 -14.05 -27.90 -17.29
N GLN A 7 -14.94 -28.42 -16.45
CA GLN A 7 -16.12 -27.67 -16.02
C GLN A 7 -15.61 -26.42 -15.29
N GLU A 8 -15.94 -25.23 -15.80
CA GLU A 8 -15.78 -23.97 -15.07
C GLU A 8 -16.61 -24.03 -13.79
N VAL A 9 -15.99 -24.47 -12.70
CA VAL A 9 -16.54 -24.28 -11.36
C VAL A 9 -16.46 -22.78 -11.11
N SER A 10 -17.58 -22.07 -11.31
CA SER A 10 -17.72 -20.69 -10.86
C SER A 10 -17.51 -20.66 -9.34
N THR A 11 -16.31 -20.26 -8.91
CA THR A 11 -15.93 -20.11 -7.51
C THR A 11 -16.50 -18.84 -6.87
N GLN A 12 -17.23 -18.04 -7.65
CA GLN A 12 -17.87 -16.84 -7.12
C GLN A 12 -19.14 -17.22 -6.36
N PRO A 13 -19.31 -16.76 -5.10
CA PRO A 13 -20.55 -16.98 -4.37
C PRO A 13 -21.72 -16.42 -5.19
N LYS A 14 -22.73 -17.27 -5.42
CA LYS A 14 -23.94 -16.96 -6.18
C LYS A 14 -24.71 -15.77 -5.60
N THR A 15 -24.53 -15.53 -4.29
CA THR A 15 -25.18 -14.46 -3.54
C THR A 15 -24.24 -13.29 -3.24
N ILE A 16 -24.81 -12.09 -3.14
CA ILE A 16 -24.13 -10.85 -2.72
C ILE A 16 -24.51 -10.54 -1.27
N ARG A 17 -23.58 -9.97 -0.49
CA ARG A 17 -23.88 -9.54 0.88
C ARG A 17 -24.78 -8.31 0.86
N VAL A 18 -25.77 -8.23 1.75
CA VAL A 18 -26.60 -7.00 1.89
C VAL A 18 -25.72 -5.79 2.25
N SER A 19 -24.69 -5.96 3.08
CA SER A 19 -23.70 -4.91 3.37
C SER A 19 -22.94 -4.43 2.14
N ALA A 20 -22.80 -5.26 1.11
CA ALA A 20 -22.18 -4.86 -0.15
C ALA A 20 -23.09 -3.92 -0.95
N LEU A 21 -24.41 -4.15 -0.93
CA LEU A 21 -25.36 -3.23 -1.57
C LEU A 21 -25.35 -1.86 -0.89
N HIS A 22 -25.18 -1.83 0.44
CA HIS A 22 -24.96 -0.58 1.18
C HIS A 22 -23.71 0.16 0.66
N ALA A 23 -22.58 -0.55 0.53
CA ALA A 23 -21.34 0.01 -0.03
C ALA A 23 -21.52 0.49 -1.48
N LEU A 24 -22.29 -0.23 -2.30
CA LEU A 24 -22.57 0.13 -3.70
C LEU A 24 -23.35 1.44 -3.79
N ALA A 25 -24.43 1.58 -3.02
CA ALA A 25 -25.21 2.81 -2.96
C ALA A 25 -24.42 3.97 -2.34
N TYR A 26 -23.51 3.69 -1.40
CA TYR A 26 -22.62 4.71 -0.86
C TYR A 26 -21.62 5.19 -1.92
N CYS A 27 -20.96 4.26 -2.61
CA CYS A 27 -20.03 4.55 -3.69
C CYS A 27 -19.76 3.26 -4.50
N PRO A 28 -20.04 3.22 -5.82
CA PRO A 28 -19.75 2.04 -6.64
C PRO A 28 -18.28 1.60 -6.60
N ARG A 29 -17.37 2.55 -6.41
CA ARG A 29 -15.95 2.26 -6.25
C ARG A 29 -15.63 1.63 -4.89
N LEU A 30 -16.32 2.02 -3.80
CA LEU A 30 -16.16 1.37 -2.50
C LEU A 30 -16.56 -0.10 -2.59
N PHE A 31 -17.75 -0.38 -3.16
CA PHE A 31 -18.18 -1.74 -3.47
C PHE A 31 -17.12 -2.52 -4.24
N TYR A 32 -16.57 -1.93 -5.31
CA TYR A 32 -15.55 -2.61 -6.12
C TYR A 32 -14.29 -2.92 -5.31
N LEU A 33 -13.81 -1.99 -4.47
CA LEU A 33 -12.63 -2.20 -3.64
C LEU A 33 -12.85 -3.33 -2.62
N GLU A 34 -14.04 -3.42 -2.01
CA GLU A 34 -14.35 -4.41 -0.98
C GLU A 34 -14.71 -5.79 -1.55
N GLU A 35 -15.63 -5.84 -2.53
CA GLU A 35 -16.18 -7.11 -3.03
C GLU A 35 -15.39 -7.70 -4.19
N VAL A 36 -14.74 -6.86 -5.00
CA VAL A 36 -14.02 -7.31 -6.20
C VAL A 36 -12.51 -7.34 -5.95
N GLU A 37 -12.01 -6.36 -5.19
CA GLU A 37 -10.60 -6.31 -4.81
C GLU A 37 -10.27 -6.82 -3.42
N GLU A 38 -11.28 -7.19 -2.63
CA GLU A 38 -11.13 -7.76 -1.28
C GLU A 38 -10.25 -6.90 -0.36
N LEU A 39 -10.33 -5.58 -0.53
CA LEU A 39 -9.64 -4.62 0.31
C LEU A 39 -10.52 -4.24 1.49
N TYR A 40 -10.05 -4.60 2.68
CA TYR A 40 -10.69 -4.21 3.93
C TYR A 40 -9.66 -3.48 4.78
N THR A 41 -9.99 -2.26 5.22
CA THR A 41 -9.27 -1.62 6.32
C THR A 41 -9.83 -2.15 7.64
N GLN A 42 -8.96 -2.44 8.60
CA GLN A 42 -9.37 -2.79 9.96
C GLN A 42 -9.88 -1.52 10.65
N ASP A 43 -11.10 -1.11 10.30
CA ASP A 43 -11.58 0.20 10.73
C ASP A 43 -12.18 0.14 12.14
N ALA A 44 -11.80 1.10 12.98
CA ALA A 44 -12.32 1.24 14.34
C ALA A 44 -13.85 1.41 14.35
N ALA A 45 -14.42 1.95 13.26
CA ALA A 45 -15.86 2.10 13.07
C ALA A 45 -16.61 0.76 12.99
N VAL A 46 -16.01 -0.28 12.39
CA VAL A 46 -16.60 -1.63 12.31
C VAL A 46 -16.59 -2.29 13.69
N PHE A 47 -15.49 -2.15 14.43
CA PHE A 47 -15.41 -2.60 15.83
C PHE A 47 -16.39 -1.86 16.74
N ALA A 48 -16.54 -0.55 16.54
CA ALA A 48 -17.49 0.27 17.26
C ALA A 48 -18.93 -0.14 16.94
N GLY A 49 -19.27 -0.39 15.67
CA GLY A 49 -20.58 -0.94 15.27
C GLY A 49 -20.91 -2.23 16.03
N ARG A 50 -20.03 -3.23 15.96
CA ARG A 50 -20.17 -4.50 16.71
C ARG A 50 -20.34 -4.30 18.21
N ARG A 51 -19.62 -3.33 18.80
CA ARG A 51 -19.74 -3.00 20.22
C ARG A 51 -21.08 -2.35 20.58
N LEU A 52 -21.69 -1.57 19.68
CA LEU A 52 -23.04 -1.05 19.89
C LEU A 52 -24.06 -2.18 19.96
N HIS A 53 -23.98 -3.14 19.04
CA HIS A 53 -24.88 -4.30 19.04
C HIS A 53 -24.76 -5.07 20.35
N ALA A 54 -23.53 -5.35 20.79
CA ALA A 54 -23.28 -6.02 22.08
C ALA A 54 -23.72 -5.21 23.32
N GLU A 55 -23.77 -3.87 23.24
CA GLU A 55 -24.26 -3.00 24.32
C GLU A 55 -25.80 -2.89 24.32
N LEU A 56 -26.44 -2.91 23.14
CA LEU A 56 -27.90 -2.89 22.97
C LEU A 56 -28.54 -4.26 23.32
N GLU A 57 -27.89 -5.37 22.99
CA GLU A 57 -28.28 -6.72 23.44
C GLU A 57 -28.42 -6.82 24.97
N LYS A 58 -27.70 -5.97 25.72
CA LYS A 58 -27.74 -5.95 27.18
C LYS A 58 -28.82 -5.03 27.78
N GLN A 59 -29.44 -4.16 26.98
CA GLN A 59 -30.31 -3.09 27.49
C GLN A 59 -31.81 -3.30 27.28
N GLU A 60 -32.24 -4.17 26.34
CA GLU A 60 -33.67 -4.37 26.05
C GLU A 60 -34.11 -5.82 26.35
N ASP A 61 -35.04 -5.99 27.31
CA ASP A 61 -35.76 -7.22 27.69
C ASP A 61 -36.75 -7.72 26.60
N GLU A 62 -36.47 -7.46 25.32
CA GLU A 62 -37.28 -7.93 24.18
C GLU A 62 -36.53 -9.04 23.42
N ASP A 63 -37.25 -10.04 22.89
CA ASP A 63 -36.66 -11.16 22.14
C ASP A 63 -36.03 -10.68 20.82
N TRP A 64 -34.71 -10.47 20.82
CA TRP A 64 -33.93 -10.25 19.60
C TRP A 64 -33.44 -11.59 19.07
N GLU A 65 -33.81 -11.91 17.83
CA GLU A 65 -33.15 -12.99 17.08
C GLU A 65 -32.32 -12.38 15.95
N GLU A 66 -31.00 -12.52 16.07
CA GLU A 66 -30.10 -12.30 14.93
C GLU A 66 -30.29 -13.43 13.93
N LEU A 67 -30.72 -13.09 12.72
CA LEU A 67 -31.03 -14.07 11.69
C LEU A 67 -30.04 -13.95 10.55
N PHE A 68 -29.30 -15.04 10.28
CA PHE A 68 -28.54 -15.17 9.05
C PHE A 68 -29.46 -15.72 7.95
N LEU A 69 -29.63 -14.93 6.90
CA LEU A 69 -30.51 -15.25 5.78
C LEU A 69 -29.70 -15.37 4.50
N GLU A 70 -30.11 -16.30 3.64
CA GLU A 70 -29.56 -16.50 2.31
C GLU A 70 -30.68 -16.93 1.36
N SER A 71 -30.75 -16.30 0.19
CA SER A 71 -31.65 -16.67 -0.89
C SER A 71 -30.84 -16.71 -2.19
N GLU A 72 -30.65 -17.92 -2.75
CA GLU A 72 -30.03 -18.07 -4.07
C GLU A 72 -30.90 -17.47 -5.19
N GLU A 73 -32.23 -17.54 -5.05
CA GLU A 73 -33.18 -17.01 -6.03
C GLU A 73 -33.06 -15.49 -6.15
N LEU A 74 -33.09 -14.77 -5.02
CA LEU A 74 -32.84 -13.33 -4.99
C LEU A 74 -31.36 -13.01 -5.26
N GLY A 75 -30.47 -13.93 -4.90
CA GLY A 75 -29.02 -13.75 -4.99
C GLY A 75 -28.45 -12.88 -3.87
N LEU A 76 -29.06 -12.89 -2.68
CA LEU A 76 -28.62 -12.11 -1.52
C LEU A 76 -28.39 -12.99 -0.29
N ARG A 77 -27.46 -12.54 0.55
CA ARG A 77 -27.24 -13.06 1.90
C ARG A 77 -26.91 -11.95 2.89
N GLY A 78 -27.19 -12.15 4.16
CA GLY A 78 -26.82 -11.17 5.18
C GLY A 78 -27.25 -11.58 6.57
N ARG A 79 -26.69 -10.89 7.56
CA ARG A 79 -27.09 -11.02 8.96
C ARG A 79 -27.97 -9.82 9.29
N LEU A 80 -29.24 -10.08 9.54
CA LEU A 80 -30.16 -9.06 9.99
C LEU A 80 -29.93 -8.82 11.48
N ASP A 81 -29.64 -7.57 11.85
CA ASP A 81 -29.34 -7.19 13.23
C ASP A 81 -30.55 -7.40 14.15
N ALA A 82 -31.76 -7.21 13.62
CA ALA A 82 -32.97 -7.20 14.41
C ALA A 82 -34.24 -7.47 13.62
N LEU A 83 -35.11 -8.28 14.21
CA LEU A 83 -36.45 -8.58 13.72
C LEU A 83 -37.45 -8.29 14.83
N ARG A 84 -38.53 -7.54 14.54
CA ARG A 84 -39.65 -7.41 15.49
C ARG A 84 -40.95 -7.84 14.83
N THR A 85 -41.73 -8.62 15.57
CA THR A 85 -43.09 -8.97 15.17
C THR A 85 -44.05 -8.01 15.86
N ARG A 86 -44.79 -7.22 15.07
CA ARG A 86 -45.77 -6.28 15.58
C ARG A 86 -47.06 -6.43 14.78
N ASP A 87 -48.19 -6.59 15.47
CA ASP A 87 -49.50 -6.77 14.84
C ASP A 87 -49.54 -7.92 13.79
N ARG A 88 -48.80 -9.02 14.07
CA ARG A 88 -48.57 -10.17 13.17
C ARG A 88 -47.79 -9.85 11.87
N GLN A 89 -47.17 -8.68 11.77
CA GLN A 89 -46.23 -8.34 10.70
C GLN A 89 -44.79 -8.39 11.22
N ILE A 90 -43.93 -9.04 10.44
CA ILE A 90 -42.49 -9.12 10.70
C ILE A 90 -41.83 -7.90 10.04
N ILE A 91 -41.11 -7.11 10.84
CA ILE A 91 -40.48 -5.87 10.40
C ILE A 91 -38.98 -5.92 10.73
N PRO A 92 -38.08 -5.79 9.73
CA PRO A 92 -36.64 -5.67 9.98
C PRO A 92 -36.27 -4.29 10.54
N TYR A 93 -35.31 -4.28 11.46
CA TYR A 93 -34.74 -3.06 12.04
C TYR A 93 -33.24 -2.99 11.81
N GLU A 94 -32.74 -1.81 11.49
CA GLU A 94 -31.31 -1.50 11.41
C GLU A 94 -30.96 -0.36 12.38
N HIS A 95 -29.83 -0.48 13.07
CA HIS A 95 -29.36 0.55 14.01
C HIS A 95 -28.13 1.27 13.46
N LYS A 96 -28.22 2.59 13.31
CA LYS A 96 -27.11 3.44 12.84
C LYS A 96 -26.66 4.41 13.93
N ARG A 97 -25.35 4.48 14.15
CA ARG A 97 -24.75 5.47 15.06
C ARG A 97 -24.83 6.90 14.53
N GLY A 98 -24.86 7.05 13.21
CA GLY A 98 -24.82 8.35 12.52
C GLY A 98 -26.11 9.15 12.66
N ARG A 99 -26.09 10.34 12.06
CA ARG A 99 -27.26 11.21 11.91
C ARG A 99 -28.08 10.84 10.67
N CYS A 100 -29.38 11.06 10.71
CA CYS A 100 -30.24 10.91 9.54
C CYS A 100 -30.02 12.06 8.55
N TYR A 101 -30.39 11.81 7.29
CA TYR A 101 -30.51 12.87 6.31
C TYR A 101 -31.71 13.76 6.68
N HIS A 102 -31.64 15.05 6.38
CA HIS A 102 -32.77 15.96 6.54
C HIS A 102 -33.10 16.53 5.17
N ASP A 103 -34.36 16.38 4.74
CA ASP A 103 -34.82 16.93 3.46
C ASP A 103 -34.96 18.46 3.51
N GLU A 104 -35.40 19.06 2.40
CA GLU A 104 -35.60 20.52 2.28
C GLU A 104 -36.55 21.09 3.35
N ASN A 105 -37.46 20.25 3.87
CA ASN A 105 -38.44 20.59 4.91
C ASN A 105 -37.93 20.28 6.33
N LYS A 106 -36.65 19.90 6.47
CA LYS A 106 -36.02 19.45 7.72
C LYS A 106 -36.68 18.20 8.32
N GLN A 107 -37.37 17.39 7.51
CA GLN A 107 -37.89 16.11 7.97
C GLN A 107 -36.79 15.05 7.94
N PRO A 108 -36.71 14.19 8.97
CA PRO A 108 -35.70 13.16 9.04
C PRO A 108 -35.99 12.06 8.02
N GLN A 109 -35.02 11.80 7.16
CA GLN A 109 -35.05 10.80 6.10
C GLN A 109 -33.84 9.87 6.21
N ALA A 110 -33.98 8.67 5.67
CA ALA A 110 -32.86 7.74 5.62
C ALA A 110 -31.91 8.09 4.48
N TRP A 111 -30.61 7.88 4.69
CA TRP A 111 -29.63 7.96 3.60
C TRP A 111 -29.95 6.89 2.56
N GLU A 112 -29.67 7.17 1.29
CA GLU A 112 -29.95 6.25 0.18
C GLU A 112 -29.33 4.85 0.39
N SER A 113 -28.09 4.80 0.88
CA SER A 113 -27.40 3.56 1.21
C SER A 113 -28.06 2.79 2.36
N ASP A 114 -28.48 3.47 3.42
CA ASP A 114 -29.16 2.87 4.57
C ASP A 114 -30.57 2.37 4.16
N SER A 115 -31.30 3.15 3.34
CA SER A 115 -32.59 2.77 2.76
C SER A 115 -32.46 1.51 1.88
N LEU A 116 -31.48 1.46 0.99
CA LEU A 116 -31.25 0.28 0.14
C LEU A 116 -30.91 -0.96 0.99
N GLN A 117 -30.11 -0.80 2.04
CA GLN A 117 -29.74 -1.89 2.93
C GLN A 117 -30.96 -2.49 3.64
N ILE A 118 -31.81 -1.65 4.25
CA ILE A 118 -33.00 -2.16 4.97
C ILE A 118 -34.03 -2.76 4.01
N LEU A 119 -34.21 -2.18 2.82
CA LEU A 119 -35.07 -2.75 1.78
C LEU A 119 -34.55 -4.09 1.26
N ALA A 120 -33.24 -4.25 1.13
CA ALA A 120 -32.62 -5.51 0.75
C ALA A 120 -32.84 -6.60 1.82
N TYR A 121 -32.77 -6.26 3.11
CA TYR A 121 -33.14 -7.19 4.18
C TYR A 121 -34.64 -7.53 4.18
N ALA A 122 -35.51 -6.53 3.99
CA ALA A 122 -36.94 -6.75 3.91
C ALA A 122 -37.31 -7.70 2.76
N LEU A 123 -36.72 -7.50 1.58
CA LEU A 123 -36.93 -8.38 0.43
C LEU A 123 -36.30 -9.77 0.63
N LEU A 124 -35.12 -9.84 1.27
CA LEU A 124 -34.48 -11.12 1.60
C LEU A 124 -35.32 -11.95 2.57
N LEU A 125 -35.99 -11.31 3.54
CA LEU A 125 -36.94 -11.97 4.44
C LEU A 125 -38.14 -12.57 3.68
N GLU A 126 -38.72 -11.83 2.73
CA GLU A 126 -39.84 -12.34 1.92
C GLU A 126 -39.43 -13.59 1.14
N TYR A 127 -38.26 -13.55 0.48
CA TYR A 127 -37.76 -14.68 -0.30
C TYR A 127 -37.28 -15.87 0.55
N ALA A 128 -36.67 -15.61 1.71
CA ALA A 128 -36.12 -16.68 2.54
C ALA A 128 -37.18 -17.38 3.40
N LEU A 129 -38.21 -16.64 3.85
CA LEU A 129 -39.22 -17.14 4.79
C LEU A 129 -40.63 -17.27 4.18
N GLY A 130 -40.84 -16.79 2.94
CA GLY A 130 -42.15 -16.83 2.28
C GLY A 130 -43.21 -15.93 2.94
N ILE A 131 -42.77 -14.87 3.63
CA ILE A 131 -43.63 -13.91 4.34
C ILE A 131 -43.83 -12.63 3.53
N THR A 132 -44.79 -11.80 3.93
CA THR A 132 -44.96 -10.44 3.36
C THR A 132 -44.40 -9.41 4.33
N VAL A 133 -43.51 -8.55 3.84
CA VAL A 133 -42.92 -7.44 4.59
C VAL A 133 -43.36 -6.13 3.94
N THR A 134 -43.93 -5.21 4.72
CA THR A 134 -44.51 -3.96 4.23
C THR A 134 -43.55 -2.78 4.33
N GLU A 135 -42.65 -2.80 5.30
CA GLU A 135 -41.68 -1.74 5.56
C GLU A 135 -40.46 -2.28 6.31
N GLY A 136 -39.36 -1.54 6.23
CA GLY A 136 -38.23 -1.65 7.13
C GLY A 136 -38.06 -0.39 7.97
N ARG A 137 -37.36 -0.48 9.10
CA ARG A 137 -37.13 0.68 9.98
C ARG A 137 -35.66 0.87 10.33
N ILE A 138 -35.23 2.12 10.37
CA ILE A 138 -33.85 2.49 10.69
C ILE A 138 -33.84 3.42 11.91
N ARG A 139 -33.12 3.04 12.96
CA ARG A 139 -32.91 3.87 14.15
C ARG A 139 -31.59 4.62 14.03
N TYR A 140 -31.64 5.95 13.93
CA TYR A 140 -30.47 6.82 14.01
C TYR A 140 -30.27 7.30 15.44
N HIS A 141 -29.24 6.78 16.11
CA HIS A 141 -29.00 7.04 17.54
C HIS A 141 -28.51 8.46 17.82
N ALA A 142 -27.76 9.09 16.91
CA ALA A 142 -27.25 10.45 17.11
C ALA A 142 -28.37 11.50 17.15
N ASP A 143 -29.45 11.27 16.40
CA ASP A 143 -30.63 12.16 16.38
C ASP A 143 -31.80 11.59 17.20
N ASN A 144 -31.67 10.35 17.69
CA ASN A 144 -32.71 9.57 18.35
C ASN A 144 -34.02 9.51 17.53
N VAL A 145 -33.90 9.32 16.21
CA VAL A 145 -35.05 9.25 15.30
C VAL A 145 -35.18 7.84 14.72
N LEU A 146 -36.43 7.38 14.56
CA LEU A 146 -36.79 6.17 13.83
C LEU A 146 -37.41 6.55 12.48
N VAL A 147 -36.73 6.21 11.38
CA VAL A 147 -37.22 6.42 10.03
C VAL A 147 -37.86 5.13 9.51
N ARG A 148 -39.01 5.25 8.85
CA ARG A 148 -39.71 4.12 8.19
C ARG A 148 -39.45 4.18 6.69
N VAL A 149 -39.12 3.05 6.11
CA VAL A 149 -38.84 2.91 4.68
C VAL A 149 -39.81 1.88 4.10
N PRO A 150 -40.81 2.29 3.30
CA PRO A 150 -41.81 1.36 2.75
C PRO A 150 -41.19 0.43 1.69
N LEU A 151 -41.56 -0.86 1.71
CA LEU A 151 -41.19 -1.83 0.67
C LEU A 151 -42.26 -1.86 -0.42
N ASP A 152 -42.32 -0.77 -1.20
CA ASP A 152 -43.18 -0.65 -2.37
C ASP A 152 -42.51 -1.20 -3.65
N ASP A 153 -43.21 -1.14 -4.79
CA ASP A 153 -42.68 -1.61 -6.07
C ASP A 153 -41.40 -0.86 -6.50
N ALA A 154 -41.27 0.42 -6.12
CA ALA A 154 -40.08 1.21 -6.38
C ALA A 154 -38.89 0.71 -5.55
N GLY A 155 -39.08 0.46 -4.24
CA GLY A 155 -38.06 -0.12 -3.37
C GLY A 155 -37.64 -1.52 -3.79
N ARG A 156 -38.59 -2.37 -4.20
CA ARG A 156 -38.30 -3.71 -4.75
C ARG A 156 -37.48 -3.61 -6.04
N THR A 157 -37.81 -2.66 -6.92
CA THR A 157 -37.09 -2.42 -8.17
C THR A 157 -35.68 -1.93 -7.89
N ALA A 158 -35.51 -0.96 -6.97
CA ALA A 158 -34.19 -0.43 -6.58
C ALA A 158 -33.26 -1.53 -6.04
N VAL A 159 -33.75 -2.44 -5.19
CA VAL A 159 -32.96 -3.58 -4.70
C VAL A 159 -32.53 -4.49 -5.85
N LYS A 160 -33.45 -4.83 -6.76
CA LYS A 160 -33.14 -5.69 -7.92
C LYS A 160 -32.13 -5.04 -8.88
N GLU A 161 -32.27 -3.75 -9.15
CA GLU A 161 -31.32 -2.98 -9.95
C GLU A 161 -29.94 -2.92 -9.30
N ALA A 162 -29.87 -2.70 -7.99
CA ALA A 162 -28.61 -2.71 -7.25
C ALA A 162 -27.94 -4.09 -7.27
N ILE A 163 -28.70 -5.19 -7.14
CA ILE A 163 -28.18 -6.56 -7.30
C ILE A 163 -27.59 -6.73 -8.70
N GLN A 164 -28.29 -6.28 -9.74
CA GLN A 164 -27.82 -6.40 -11.11
C GLN A 164 -26.55 -5.57 -11.36
N GLN A 165 -26.50 -4.33 -10.85
CA GLN A 165 -25.31 -3.48 -10.94
C GLN A 165 -24.12 -4.10 -10.21
N ALA A 166 -24.34 -4.64 -9.00
CA ALA A 166 -23.32 -5.36 -8.23
C ALA A 166 -22.77 -6.56 -9.01
N ARG A 167 -23.64 -7.36 -9.66
CA ARG A 167 -23.23 -8.49 -10.51
C ARG A 167 -22.38 -8.04 -11.69
N THR A 168 -22.78 -6.97 -12.39
CA THR A 168 -22.01 -6.39 -13.50
C THR A 168 -20.62 -5.94 -13.02
N LEU A 169 -20.54 -5.26 -11.88
CA LEU A 169 -19.26 -4.79 -11.32
C LEU A 169 -18.35 -5.95 -10.91
N ARG A 170 -18.88 -7.05 -10.36
CA ARG A 170 -18.10 -8.25 -10.00
C ARG A 170 -17.46 -8.96 -11.20
N GLN A 171 -18.02 -8.78 -12.39
CA GLN A 171 -17.50 -9.34 -13.63
C GLN A 171 -16.52 -8.39 -14.34
N SER A 172 -16.52 -7.11 -13.96
CA SER A 172 -15.65 -6.11 -14.56
C SER A 172 -14.23 -6.15 -13.98
N THR A 173 -13.24 -6.12 -14.86
CA THR A 173 -11.83 -5.86 -14.49
C THR A 173 -11.57 -4.37 -14.28
N HIS A 174 -12.48 -3.49 -14.72
CA HIS A 174 -12.35 -2.04 -14.62
C HIS A 174 -12.94 -1.52 -13.32
N ARG A 175 -12.12 -0.78 -12.57
CA ARG A 175 -12.51 -0.11 -11.34
C ARG A 175 -13.37 1.12 -11.68
N PRO A 176 -14.53 1.32 -11.04
CA PRO A 176 -15.34 2.52 -11.22
C PRO A 176 -14.57 3.82 -10.93
N PRO A 177 -14.90 4.93 -11.60
CA PRO A 177 -14.30 6.23 -11.33
C PRO A 177 -14.59 6.67 -9.89
N VAL A 178 -13.80 7.63 -9.40
CA VAL A 178 -14.07 8.27 -8.12
C VAL A 178 -15.40 9.01 -8.19
N ILE A 179 -16.20 8.91 -7.12
CA ILE A 179 -17.48 9.59 -7.03
C ILE A 179 -17.28 11.12 -6.96
N ASP A 180 -18.15 11.86 -7.64
CA ASP A 180 -18.08 13.32 -7.70
C ASP A 180 -18.31 13.97 -6.33
N ASN A 181 -19.16 13.35 -5.49
CA ASN A 181 -19.45 13.84 -4.15
C ASN A 181 -18.27 13.60 -3.19
N GLU A 182 -17.37 14.58 -3.11
CA GLU A 182 -16.17 14.58 -2.25
C GLU A 182 -16.45 14.37 -0.76
N ARG A 183 -17.65 14.74 -0.27
CA ARG A 183 -18.01 14.61 1.15
C ARG A 183 -18.09 13.15 1.60
N LEU A 184 -18.42 12.25 0.68
CA LEU A 184 -18.41 10.81 0.91
C LEU A 184 -16.96 10.31 1.06
N CYS A 185 -16.05 10.78 0.19
CA CYS A 185 -14.64 10.41 0.28
C CYS A 185 -13.99 10.84 1.61
N ALA A 186 -14.36 11.99 2.16
CA ALA A 186 -13.82 12.50 3.42
C ALA A 186 -14.13 11.61 4.65
N ARG A 187 -15.16 10.76 4.58
CA ARG A 187 -15.56 9.83 5.65
C ARG A 187 -15.38 8.36 5.27
N CYS A 188 -14.79 8.09 4.11
CA CYS A 188 -14.60 6.75 3.59
C CYS A 188 -13.36 6.10 4.21
N SER A 189 -13.55 4.93 4.83
CA SER A 189 -12.50 4.10 5.44
C SER A 189 -11.39 3.70 4.46
N LEU A 190 -11.75 3.55 3.18
CA LEU A 190 -10.83 3.18 2.10
C LEU A 190 -10.27 4.38 1.33
N ALA A 191 -10.56 5.63 1.72
CA ALA A 191 -9.93 6.79 1.10
C ALA A 191 -8.39 6.73 1.04
N PRO A 192 -7.67 6.29 2.11
CA PRO A 192 -6.22 6.03 2.08
C PRO A 192 -5.72 5.10 0.96
N VAL A 193 -6.58 4.17 0.53
CA VAL A 193 -6.29 3.11 -0.43
C VAL A 193 -6.75 3.52 -1.82
N CYS A 194 -7.94 4.13 -1.91
CA CYS A 194 -8.60 4.61 -3.12
C CYS A 194 -7.88 5.81 -3.74
N LEU A 195 -7.31 6.68 -2.89
CA LEU A 195 -6.64 7.92 -3.27
C LEU A 195 -7.53 8.80 -4.18
N PRO A 196 -8.71 9.22 -3.68
CA PRO A 196 -9.70 9.94 -4.48
C PRO A 196 -9.22 11.33 -4.90
N GLU A 197 -8.46 12.02 -4.05
CA GLU A 197 -7.94 13.36 -4.33
C GLU A 197 -6.84 13.33 -5.39
N GLU A 198 -6.00 12.29 -5.37
CA GLU A 198 -4.98 12.05 -6.40
C GLU A 198 -5.64 11.76 -7.75
N ALA A 199 -6.74 11.02 -7.76
CA ALA A 199 -7.51 10.79 -8.97
C ALA A 199 -8.12 12.09 -9.51
N ARG A 200 -8.74 12.91 -8.64
CA ARG A 200 -9.30 14.20 -9.05
C ARG A 200 -8.22 15.15 -9.58
N LEU A 201 -7.08 15.21 -8.91
CA LEU A 201 -5.93 16.02 -9.34
C LEU A 201 -5.34 15.57 -10.68
N ALA A 202 -5.41 14.27 -10.99
CA ALA A 202 -5.00 13.73 -12.28
C ALA A 202 -5.92 14.21 -13.42
N HIS A 203 -7.22 14.37 -13.15
CA HIS A 203 -8.21 14.85 -14.12
C HIS A 203 -8.21 16.38 -14.24
N ASP A 204 -8.13 17.08 -13.11
CA ASP A 204 -8.09 18.54 -13.03
C ASP A 204 -6.88 18.99 -12.19
N LYS A 205 -5.90 19.60 -12.85
CA LYS A 205 -4.67 20.09 -12.21
C LYS A 205 -4.90 21.29 -11.29
N GLU A 206 -6.02 21.99 -11.44
CA GLU A 206 -6.39 23.13 -10.60
C GLU A 206 -7.16 22.70 -9.34
N TRP A 207 -7.55 21.41 -9.27
CA TRP A 207 -8.23 20.82 -8.12
C TRP A 207 -7.48 21.09 -6.82
N GLN A 208 -8.20 21.61 -5.81
CA GLN A 208 -7.66 21.82 -4.47
C GLN A 208 -8.03 20.61 -3.60
N PRO A 209 -7.11 19.65 -3.40
CA PRO A 209 -7.45 18.41 -2.71
C PRO A 209 -7.80 18.68 -1.25
N ILE A 210 -8.91 18.09 -0.80
CA ILE A 210 -9.19 18.00 0.64
C ILE A 210 -8.13 17.08 1.23
N ARG A 211 -7.45 17.49 2.31
CA ARG A 211 -6.41 16.64 2.87
C ARG A 211 -7.01 15.43 3.57
N LEU A 212 -6.94 14.29 2.89
CA LEU A 212 -7.14 12.99 3.49
C LEU A 212 -5.77 12.55 4.02
N PHE A 213 -5.61 12.57 5.34
CA PHE A 213 -4.39 12.12 6.01
C PHE A 213 -4.57 10.64 6.35
N PRO A 214 -4.14 9.69 5.49
CA PRO A 214 -4.03 8.32 5.93
C PRO A 214 -3.05 8.27 7.10
N GLU A 215 -3.44 7.66 8.21
CA GLU A 215 -2.55 7.47 9.35
C GLU A 215 -1.30 6.68 8.91
N ASP A 216 -0.14 7.07 9.43
CA ASP A 216 1.08 6.30 9.22
C ASP A 216 0.92 4.94 9.90
N ASP A 217 1.41 3.87 9.25
CA ASP A 217 1.56 2.59 9.93
C ASP A 217 2.64 2.73 11.00
N GLU A 218 2.22 2.92 12.25
CA GLU A 218 3.11 3.09 13.41
C GLU A 218 3.81 1.79 13.82
N ARG A 219 3.42 0.65 13.24
CA ARG A 219 4.05 -0.63 13.56
C ARG A 219 5.54 -0.61 13.20
N GLN A 220 6.30 -1.33 14.01
CA GLN A 220 7.75 -1.38 13.96
C GLN A 220 8.24 -2.41 12.93
N VAL A 221 9.41 -2.13 12.36
CA VAL A 221 10.17 -3.10 11.57
C VAL A 221 11.25 -3.67 12.48
N ILE A 222 11.16 -4.97 12.78
CA ILE A 222 12.12 -5.65 13.66
C ILE A 222 13.28 -6.18 12.81
N HIS A 223 14.50 -5.71 13.06
CA HIS A 223 15.71 -6.20 12.40
C HIS A 223 16.47 -7.19 13.30
N ILE A 224 16.60 -8.44 12.85
CA ILE A 224 17.40 -9.46 13.53
C ILE A 224 18.79 -9.49 12.90
N LEU A 225 19.76 -8.80 13.54
CA LEU A 225 21.10 -8.55 12.99
C LEU A 225 22.15 -9.58 13.43
N GLU A 226 22.03 -10.10 14.65
CA GLU A 226 22.98 -11.02 15.29
C GLU A 226 22.75 -12.46 14.78
N PRO A 227 23.75 -13.08 14.12
CA PRO A 227 23.63 -14.45 13.63
C PRO A 227 23.32 -15.46 14.75
N GLY A 228 22.48 -16.45 14.47
CA GLY A 228 22.07 -17.46 15.47
C GLY A 228 20.93 -17.02 16.40
N THR A 229 20.48 -15.76 16.32
CA THR A 229 19.24 -15.32 16.99
C THR A 229 18.04 -16.09 16.43
N SER A 230 17.15 -16.56 17.30
CA SER A 230 15.95 -17.32 16.92
C SER A 230 14.67 -16.52 17.18
N VAL A 231 13.80 -16.47 16.17
CA VAL A 231 12.47 -15.84 16.22
C VAL A 231 11.39 -16.93 16.37
N GLY A 232 10.60 -16.81 17.43
CA GLY A 232 9.49 -17.68 17.80
C GLY A 232 8.19 -16.92 18.04
N ARG A 233 7.17 -17.63 18.54
CA ARG A 233 5.91 -17.07 19.04
C ARG A 233 5.72 -17.45 20.50
N THR A 234 5.11 -16.56 21.27
CA THR A 234 4.53 -16.88 22.58
C THR A 234 3.20 -16.11 22.76
N GLY A 235 2.07 -16.81 22.79
CA GLY A 235 0.75 -16.16 22.74
C GLY A 235 0.63 -15.23 21.52
N GLU A 236 0.14 -14.01 21.72
CA GLU A 236 0.01 -12.97 20.67
C GLU A 236 1.28 -12.10 20.51
N GLN A 237 2.45 -12.66 20.81
CA GLN A 237 3.72 -11.93 20.80
C GLN A 237 4.79 -12.66 19.97
N ILE A 238 5.62 -11.88 19.27
CA ILE A 238 6.86 -12.32 18.65
C ILE A 238 7.91 -12.50 19.74
N LYS A 239 8.51 -13.68 19.82
CA LYS A 239 9.56 -14.04 20.79
C LYS A 239 10.92 -14.00 20.11
N ILE A 240 11.87 -13.26 20.66
CA ILE A 240 13.25 -13.17 20.15
C ILE A 240 14.18 -13.76 21.21
N THR A 241 14.95 -14.78 20.82
CA THR A 241 15.89 -15.48 21.71
C THR A 241 17.31 -15.32 21.17
N ARG A 242 18.15 -14.64 21.95
CA ARG A 242 19.59 -14.46 21.68
C ARG A 242 20.41 -15.32 22.66
N ARG A 243 21.65 -15.64 22.29
CA ARG A 243 22.51 -16.48 23.14
C ARG A 243 22.90 -15.72 24.40
N ASN A 244 22.73 -16.34 25.57
CA ASN A 244 23.09 -15.80 26.88
C ASN A 244 22.43 -14.44 27.21
N GLN A 245 21.27 -14.16 26.64
CA GLN A 245 20.50 -12.94 26.88
C GLN A 245 19.07 -13.30 27.30
N PRO A 246 18.37 -12.43 28.05
CA PRO A 246 16.97 -12.62 28.36
C PRO A 246 16.13 -12.68 27.07
N VAL A 247 15.06 -13.46 27.12
CA VAL A 247 14.08 -13.52 26.03
C VAL A 247 13.39 -12.16 25.92
N GLU A 248 13.35 -11.62 24.71
CA GLU A 248 12.64 -10.39 24.37
C GLU A 248 11.31 -10.75 23.69
N THR A 249 10.24 -10.05 24.02
CA THR A 249 8.92 -10.26 23.40
C THR A 249 8.33 -8.95 22.91
N VAL A 250 7.71 -8.97 21.73
CA VAL A 250 7.05 -7.80 21.13
C VAL A 250 5.62 -8.18 20.73
N PRO A 251 4.59 -7.43 21.16
CA PRO A 251 3.21 -7.68 20.75
C PRO A 251 3.04 -7.62 19.23
N ALA A 252 2.37 -8.61 18.62
CA ALA A 252 2.23 -8.69 17.16
C ALA A 252 1.55 -7.46 16.55
N ARG A 253 0.57 -6.87 17.25
CA ARG A 253 -0.09 -5.62 16.84
C ARG A 253 0.85 -4.43 16.64
N GLN A 254 2.06 -4.48 17.21
CA GLN A 254 3.08 -3.43 17.09
C GLN A 254 4.11 -3.75 16.01
N VAL A 255 4.02 -4.89 15.32
CA VAL A 255 5.02 -5.34 14.35
C VAL A 255 4.40 -5.33 12.96
N GLY A 256 5.02 -4.59 12.04
CA GLY A 256 4.62 -4.57 10.64
C GLY A 256 5.45 -5.55 9.81
N GLN A 257 6.73 -5.72 10.18
CA GLN A 257 7.68 -6.55 9.45
C GLN A 257 8.74 -7.15 10.38
N VAL A 258 9.20 -8.36 10.04
CA VAL A 258 10.38 -9.01 10.64
C VAL A 258 11.43 -9.22 9.56
N VAL A 259 12.62 -8.65 9.75
CA VAL A 259 13.73 -8.72 8.79
C VAL A 259 14.87 -9.54 9.37
N LEU A 260 15.10 -10.73 8.82
CA LEU A 260 16.16 -11.63 9.23
C LEU A 260 17.43 -11.36 8.43
N HIS A 261 18.52 -11.01 9.12
CA HIS A 261 19.83 -10.82 8.50
C HIS A 261 20.72 -12.04 8.73
N SER A 262 21.66 -12.27 7.81
CA SER A 262 22.68 -13.32 7.94
C SER A 262 22.06 -14.71 8.18
N PHE A 263 22.52 -15.43 9.21
CA PHE A 263 22.04 -16.77 9.58
C PHE A 263 21.13 -16.73 10.82
N SER A 264 20.26 -15.71 10.88
CA SER A 264 19.19 -15.66 11.88
C SER A 264 18.13 -16.72 11.56
N GLN A 265 17.46 -17.23 12.60
CA GLN A 265 16.50 -18.34 12.48
C GLN A 265 15.08 -17.86 12.78
N ILE A 266 14.10 -18.50 12.15
CA ILE A 266 12.69 -18.33 12.47
C ILE A 266 12.02 -19.70 12.50
N SER A 267 11.22 -19.95 13.54
CA SER A 267 10.43 -21.19 13.65
C SER A 267 9.23 -21.18 12.69
N THR A 268 8.80 -22.36 12.25
CA THR A 268 7.59 -22.50 11.42
C THR A 268 6.35 -21.92 12.11
N GLN A 269 6.22 -22.11 13.43
CA GLN A 269 5.11 -21.55 14.22
C GLN A 269 5.09 -20.02 14.17
N ALA A 270 6.25 -19.37 14.19
CA ALA A 270 6.35 -17.93 14.03
C ALA A 270 6.00 -17.48 12.61
N LEU A 271 6.37 -18.24 11.57
CA LEU A 271 5.98 -17.93 10.18
C LEU A 271 4.46 -17.98 9.99
N HIS A 272 3.80 -19.03 10.45
CA HIS A 272 2.33 -19.15 10.39
C HIS A 272 1.65 -17.99 11.13
N PHE A 273 2.18 -17.63 12.30
CA PHE A 273 1.66 -16.51 13.08
C PHE A 273 1.86 -15.17 12.38
N CYS A 274 3.03 -14.92 11.79
CA CYS A 274 3.25 -13.72 10.99
C CYS A 274 2.28 -13.63 9.80
N ALA A 275 2.01 -14.75 9.12
CA ALA A 275 1.05 -14.79 8.02
C ALA A 275 -0.38 -14.42 8.46
N ASP A 276 -0.85 -15.00 9.58
CA ASP A 276 -2.17 -14.73 10.15
C ASP A 276 -2.32 -13.26 10.59
N GLN A 277 -1.24 -12.67 11.11
CA GLN A 277 -1.22 -11.29 11.59
C GLN A 277 -0.84 -10.26 10.50
N ASN A 278 -0.72 -10.68 9.24
CA ASN A 278 -0.28 -9.83 8.11
C ASN A 278 1.07 -9.13 8.35
N ILE A 279 2.01 -9.82 8.99
CA ILE A 279 3.38 -9.37 9.25
C ILE A 279 4.30 -9.89 8.14
N GLY A 280 4.88 -8.99 7.36
CA GLY A 280 5.82 -9.35 6.29
C GLY A 280 7.16 -9.86 6.83
N VAL A 281 7.60 -11.04 6.40
CA VAL A 281 8.90 -11.60 6.79
C VAL A 281 9.88 -11.49 5.63
N HIS A 282 11.03 -10.84 5.86
CA HIS A 282 12.01 -10.56 4.82
C HIS A 282 13.39 -11.10 5.18
N PHE A 283 14.15 -11.54 4.17
CA PHE A 283 15.47 -12.15 4.35
C PHE A 283 16.55 -11.34 3.64
N ILE A 284 17.62 -11.03 4.37
CA ILE A 284 18.81 -10.34 3.87
C ILE A 284 20.04 -11.19 4.23
N SER A 285 20.84 -11.55 3.24
CA SER A 285 22.10 -12.28 3.48
C SER A 285 23.09 -11.48 4.32
N GLY A 286 24.10 -12.14 4.89
CA GLY A 286 25.15 -11.45 5.66
C GLY A 286 25.96 -10.43 4.87
N GLY A 287 25.91 -10.50 3.52
CA GLY A 287 26.52 -9.52 2.62
C GLY A 287 25.64 -8.37 2.22
N GLY A 288 24.48 -8.22 2.86
CA GLY A 288 23.56 -7.14 2.55
C GLY A 288 22.90 -7.32 1.19
N ARG A 289 22.73 -8.55 0.68
CA ARG A 289 21.88 -8.83 -0.48
C ARG A 289 20.51 -9.29 -0.01
N TYR A 290 19.45 -8.65 -0.50
CA TYR A 290 18.07 -9.10 -0.33
C TYR A 290 17.87 -10.48 -0.99
N LEU A 291 17.30 -11.42 -0.25
CA LEU A 291 17.12 -12.80 -0.70
C LEU A 291 15.68 -13.10 -1.12
N GLY A 292 14.70 -12.52 -0.41
CA GLY A 292 13.29 -12.77 -0.65
C GLY A 292 12.46 -12.48 0.60
N SER A 293 11.18 -12.86 0.52
CA SER A 293 10.22 -12.68 1.60
C SER A 293 9.25 -13.85 1.68
N PHE A 294 8.69 -14.03 2.87
CA PHE A 294 7.49 -14.81 3.10
C PHE A 294 6.39 -13.82 3.49
N ASP A 295 5.36 -13.75 2.66
CA ASP A 295 4.27 -12.80 2.80
C ASP A 295 2.99 -13.42 2.25
N SER A 296 1.96 -13.48 3.08
CA SER A 296 0.64 -14.02 2.76
C SER A 296 -0.37 -12.94 2.38
N ARG A 297 0.01 -11.66 2.39
CA ARG A 297 -0.86 -10.57 1.92
C ARG A 297 -1.09 -10.75 0.43
N GLN A 298 -2.25 -11.26 0.07
CA GLN A 298 -2.63 -11.45 -1.32
C GLN A 298 -3.29 -10.17 -1.85
N GLY A 299 -2.84 -9.76 -3.03
CA GLY A 299 -3.51 -8.70 -3.78
C GLY A 299 -4.69 -9.25 -4.57
N SER A 300 -5.66 -8.39 -4.88
CA SER A 300 -6.73 -8.72 -5.81
C SER A 300 -6.18 -9.27 -7.13
N ILE A 301 -6.72 -10.41 -7.55
CA ILE A 301 -6.43 -10.99 -8.88
C ILE A 301 -6.78 -9.99 -9.98
N GLN A 302 -7.88 -9.23 -9.83
CA GLN A 302 -8.30 -8.21 -10.80
C GLN A 302 -7.24 -7.11 -10.98
N ARG A 303 -6.60 -6.70 -9.87
CA ARG A 303 -5.49 -5.74 -9.91
C ARG A 303 -4.29 -6.31 -10.68
N ARG A 304 -3.95 -7.58 -10.48
CA ARG A 304 -2.86 -8.24 -11.23
C ARG A 304 -3.20 -8.39 -12.71
N ILE A 305 -4.43 -8.74 -13.07
CA ILE A 305 -4.88 -8.80 -14.47
C ILE A 305 -4.67 -7.45 -15.16
N ARG A 306 -5.08 -6.34 -14.52
CA ARG A 306 -4.83 -5.00 -15.06
C ARG A 306 -3.34 -4.68 -15.20
N GLN A 307 -2.54 -5.01 -14.19
CA GLN A 307 -1.08 -4.86 -14.26
C GLN A 307 -0.50 -5.65 -15.43
N TYR A 308 -0.93 -6.91 -15.63
CA TYR A 308 -0.43 -7.77 -16.69
C TYR A 308 -0.78 -7.21 -18.06
N ALA A 309 -2.01 -6.73 -18.25
CA ALA A 309 -2.43 -6.07 -19.47
C ALA A 309 -1.62 -4.78 -19.75
N ALA A 310 -1.36 -3.98 -18.72
CA ALA A 310 -0.63 -2.73 -18.84
C ALA A 310 0.87 -2.94 -19.16
N LEU A 311 1.51 -3.85 -18.42
CA LEU A 311 2.96 -4.07 -18.50
C LEU A 311 3.37 -5.09 -19.57
N THR A 312 2.42 -5.55 -20.38
CA THR A 312 2.69 -6.26 -21.63
C THR A 312 2.59 -5.34 -22.85
N SER A 313 2.10 -4.10 -22.69
CA SER A 313 2.09 -3.08 -23.74
C SER A 313 3.47 -2.39 -23.85
N PRO A 314 4.17 -2.49 -25.01
CA PRO A 314 5.47 -1.86 -25.19
C PRO A 314 5.43 -0.34 -25.05
N ASP A 315 4.38 0.30 -25.56
CA ASP A 315 4.20 1.75 -25.52
C ASP A 315 3.96 2.24 -24.09
N GLY A 316 3.09 1.54 -23.35
CA GLY A 316 2.84 1.82 -21.93
C GLY A 316 4.10 1.66 -21.08
N CYS A 317 4.87 0.59 -21.30
CA CYS A 317 6.14 0.37 -20.62
C CYS A 317 7.15 1.48 -20.91
N LEU A 318 7.26 1.91 -22.18
CA LEU A 318 8.17 2.99 -22.57
C LEU A 318 7.78 4.33 -21.94
N GLU A 319 6.49 4.65 -21.86
CA GLU A 319 6.01 5.86 -21.19
C GLU A 319 6.38 5.86 -19.70
N LEU A 320 6.09 4.77 -18.99
CA LEU A 320 6.44 4.61 -17.57
C LEU A 320 7.95 4.67 -17.35
N ALA A 321 8.73 4.03 -18.23
CA ALA A 321 10.19 4.05 -18.16
C ALA A 321 10.76 5.47 -18.34
N ARG A 322 10.22 6.27 -19.27
CA ARG A 322 10.62 7.68 -19.42
C ARG A 322 10.34 8.47 -18.13
N LYS A 323 9.15 8.32 -17.53
CA LYS A 323 8.79 8.96 -16.24
C LYS A 323 9.81 8.60 -15.16
N LEU A 324 10.13 7.31 -15.04
CA LEU A 324 11.09 6.82 -14.06
C LEU A 324 12.51 7.39 -14.25
N VAL A 325 13.04 7.37 -15.46
CA VAL A 325 14.39 7.89 -15.77
C VAL A 325 14.47 9.40 -15.54
N ILE A 326 13.41 10.14 -15.88
CA ILE A 326 13.31 11.58 -15.56
C ILE A 326 13.35 11.79 -14.05
N CYS A 327 12.52 11.07 -13.29
CA CYS A 327 12.47 11.16 -11.82
C CYS A 327 13.85 10.92 -11.20
N ARG A 328 14.45 9.78 -11.53
CA ARG A 328 15.79 9.37 -11.06
C ARG A 328 16.84 10.42 -11.39
N GLY A 329 16.96 10.80 -12.67
CA GLY A 329 18.01 11.69 -13.13
C GLY A 329 17.85 13.12 -12.58
N GLN A 330 16.61 13.60 -12.44
CA GLN A 330 16.35 14.89 -11.80
C GLN A 330 16.68 14.86 -10.30
N GLY A 331 16.31 13.78 -9.59
CA GLY A 331 16.67 13.58 -8.18
C GLY A 331 18.19 13.58 -7.97
N GLN A 332 18.92 12.80 -8.77
CA GLN A 332 20.38 12.75 -8.74
C GLN A 332 21.01 14.12 -9.03
N ARG A 333 20.58 14.79 -10.11
CA ARG A 333 21.08 16.11 -10.48
C ARG A 333 20.85 17.14 -9.38
N LYS A 334 19.67 17.15 -8.76
CA LYS A 334 19.36 18.09 -7.67
C LYS A 334 20.16 17.80 -6.42
N PHE A 335 20.42 16.53 -6.11
CA PHE A 335 21.30 16.19 -5.00
C PHE A 335 22.72 16.74 -5.22
N LEU A 336 23.28 16.59 -6.42
CA LEU A 336 24.56 17.21 -6.78
C LEU A 336 24.51 18.75 -6.66
N MET A 337 23.43 19.39 -7.12
CA MET A 337 23.23 20.84 -6.99
C MET A 337 23.12 21.33 -5.53
N ARG A 338 22.64 20.51 -4.60
CA ARG A 338 22.65 20.87 -3.17
C ARG A 338 24.08 20.85 -2.61
N GLY A 339 24.91 19.93 -3.11
CA GLY A 339 26.33 19.83 -2.74
C GLY A 339 27.20 21.02 -3.19
N THR A 340 26.81 21.74 -4.25
CA THR A 340 27.56 22.92 -4.73
C THR A 340 27.48 24.13 -3.80
N ARG A 341 26.58 24.11 -2.80
CA ARG A 341 26.41 25.22 -1.84
C ARG A 341 27.62 25.41 -0.93
N GLY A 342 28.44 24.38 -0.73
CA GLY A 342 29.66 24.43 0.09
C GLY A 342 30.98 24.46 -0.70
N LYS A 343 31.01 23.88 -1.92
CA LYS A 343 32.22 23.82 -2.76
C LYS A 343 31.82 23.71 -4.24
N LYS A 344 32.35 24.59 -5.09
CA LYS A 344 32.15 24.56 -6.54
C LYS A 344 33.40 24.05 -7.22
N THR A 345 33.38 22.80 -7.69
CA THR A 345 34.39 22.28 -8.61
C THR A 345 33.88 22.42 -10.04
N GLN A 346 34.75 22.78 -10.98
CA GLN A 346 34.40 22.87 -12.40
C GLN A 346 33.86 21.53 -12.93
N LYS A 347 34.38 20.41 -12.42
CA LYS A 347 33.94 19.05 -12.75
C LYS A 347 32.48 18.80 -12.33
N LEU A 348 32.09 19.17 -11.10
CA LEU A 348 30.73 19.04 -10.60
C LEU A 348 29.74 19.91 -11.39
N GLU A 349 30.09 21.16 -11.68
CA GLU A 349 29.24 22.06 -12.48
C GLU A 349 29.02 21.53 -13.91
N LYS A 350 30.09 21.03 -14.55
CA LYS A 350 30.03 20.40 -15.87
C LYS A 350 29.12 19.18 -15.86
N ALA A 351 29.24 18.29 -14.86
CA ALA A 351 28.38 17.13 -14.72
C ALA A 351 26.90 17.52 -14.56
N ILE A 352 26.59 18.49 -13.70
CA ILE A 352 25.22 19.00 -13.50
C ILE A 352 24.62 19.59 -14.79
N ALA A 353 25.42 20.32 -15.57
CA ALA A 353 25.00 20.89 -16.85
C ALA A 353 24.75 19.80 -17.90
N GLN A 354 25.64 18.82 -18.00
CA GLN A 354 25.50 17.67 -18.91
C GLN A 354 24.28 16.82 -18.55
N MET A 355 24.04 16.54 -17.27
CA MET A 355 22.83 15.83 -16.82
C MET A 355 21.56 16.59 -17.22
N LYS A 356 21.56 17.94 -17.14
CA LYS A 356 20.42 18.76 -17.61
C LYS A 356 20.17 18.57 -19.10
N ALA A 357 21.23 18.53 -19.92
CA ALA A 357 21.12 18.35 -21.35
C ALA A 357 20.60 16.96 -21.73
N VAL A 358 21.07 15.90 -21.06
CA VAL A 358 20.59 14.53 -21.26
C VAL A 358 19.12 14.40 -20.86
N LEU A 359 18.74 14.95 -19.69
CA LEU A 359 17.36 14.91 -19.20
C LEU A 359 16.35 15.56 -20.15
N LYS A 360 16.75 16.57 -20.93
CA LYS A 360 15.89 17.19 -21.97
C LYS A 360 15.59 16.25 -23.14
N GLN A 361 16.44 15.25 -23.38
CA GLN A 361 16.30 14.30 -24.50
C GLN A 361 15.48 13.07 -24.11
N VAL A 362 15.43 12.72 -22.82
CA VAL A 362 14.71 11.54 -22.31
C VAL A 362 13.25 11.45 -22.77
N PRO A 363 12.43 12.53 -22.77
CA PRO A 363 11.05 12.47 -23.26
C PRO A 363 10.92 12.05 -24.73
N GLN A 364 11.96 12.24 -25.54
CA GLN A 364 11.98 11.95 -26.97
C GLN A 364 12.50 10.53 -27.29
N ALA A 365 12.92 9.77 -26.29
CA ALA A 365 13.47 8.42 -26.46
C ALA A 365 12.42 7.49 -27.10
N LYS A 366 12.71 6.87 -28.25
CA LYS A 366 11.73 6.05 -29.00
C LYS A 366 11.72 4.56 -28.62
N SER A 367 12.65 4.13 -27.76
CA SER A 367 12.76 2.73 -27.33
C SER A 367 13.41 2.62 -25.94
N LEU A 368 13.17 1.50 -25.26
CA LEU A 368 13.81 1.18 -23.98
C LEU A 368 15.34 1.11 -24.10
N GLU A 369 15.87 0.69 -25.25
CA GLU A 369 17.30 0.64 -25.51
C GLU A 369 17.93 2.04 -25.58
N SER A 370 17.30 2.96 -26.32
CA SER A 370 17.76 4.37 -26.34
C SER A 370 17.71 5.00 -24.94
N LEU A 371 16.70 4.63 -24.16
CA LEU A 371 16.51 5.09 -22.79
C LEU A 371 17.59 4.55 -21.84
N LEU A 372 17.99 3.28 -22.00
CA LEU A 372 19.11 2.67 -21.27
C LEU A 372 20.43 3.41 -21.54
N GLY A 373 20.65 3.89 -22.77
CA GLY A 373 21.79 4.74 -23.11
C GLY A 373 21.79 6.06 -22.33
N PHE A 374 20.64 6.74 -22.24
CA PHE A 374 20.50 7.96 -21.44
C PHE A 374 20.68 7.68 -19.93
N GLU A 375 20.09 6.60 -19.41
CA GLU A 375 20.23 6.19 -18.02
C GLU A 375 21.69 5.89 -17.65
N GLY A 376 22.41 5.16 -18.51
CA GLY A 376 23.83 4.87 -18.34
C GLY A 376 24.69 6.13 -18.32
N ASN A 377 24.43 7.07 -19.22
CA ASN A 377 25.11 8.37 -19.25
C ASN A 377 24.85 9.17 -17.97
N LEU A 378 23.58 9.28 -17.54
CA LEU A 378 23.21 9.96 -16.28
C LEU A 378 23.91 9.32 -15.08
N ALA A 379 23.97 7.99 -15.01
CA ALA A 379 24.63 7.27 -13.93
C ALA A 379 26.15 7.53 -13.92
N ALA A 380 26.81 7.52 -15.07
CA ALA A 380 28.23 7.81 -15.18
C ALA A 380 28.56 9.24 -14.73
N LEU A 381 27.78 10.22 -15.19
CA LEU A 381 27.91 11.62 -14.75
C LEU A 381 27.69 11.76 -13.24
N TYR A 382 26.65 11.10 -12.71
CA TYR A 382 26.34 11.15 -11.28
C TYR A 382 27.46 10.57 -10.40
N PHE A 383 27.87 9.32 -10.66
CA PHE A 383 28.87 8.66 -9.84
C PHE A 383 30.27 9.28 -10.01
N SER A 384 30.62 9.82 -11.18
CA SER A 384 31.90 10.50 -11.35
C SER A 384 31.99 11.83 -10.59
N ALA A 385 30.86 12.48 -10.32
CA ALA A 385 30.76 13.73 -9.57
C ALA A 385 30.56 13.54 -8.06
N LEU A 386 30.11 12.36 -7.63
CA LEU A 386 29.86 12.06 -6.21
C LEU A 386 31.07 12.26 -5.28
N PRO A 387 32.33 11.92 -5.66
CA PRO A 387 33.51 12.16 -4.81
C PRO A 387 33.72 13.63 -4.47
N ASP A 388 33.31 14.55 -5.35
CA ASP A 388 33.47 16.00 -5.15
C ASP A 388 32.59 16.52 -3.99
N LEU A 389 31.64 15.71 -3.49
CA LEU A 389 30.80 16.01 -2.35
C LEU A 389 31.37 15.53 -1.01
N ILE A 390 32.46 14.76 -1.01
CA ILE A 390 33.10 14.24 0.20
C ILE A 390 34.03 15.32 0.77
N SER A 391 33.92 15.61 2.08
CA SER A 391 34.80 16.58 2.74
C SER A 391 36.25 16.11 2.75
N GLN A 392 37.20 17.07 2.74
CA GLN A 392 38.63 16.78 2.80
C GLN A 392 39.06 16.14 4.13
N ASP A 393 38.29 16.38 5.20
CA ASP A 393 38.56 15.83 6.53
C ASP A 393 38.17 14.35 6.67
N VAL A 394 37.46 13.79 5.68
CA VAL A 394 37.06 12.38 5.68
C VAL A 394 38.28 11.52 5.33
N SER A 395 38.50 10.46 6.11
CA SER A 395 39.54 9.45 5.84
C SER A 395 39.49 8.93 4.41
N GLN A 396 40.64 8.83 3.75
CA GLN A 396 40.79 8.31 2.39
C GLN A 396 40.23 6.89 2.25
N GLU A 397 40.21 6.09 3.32
CA GLU A 397 39.65 4.74 3.33
C GLU A 397 38.11 4.69 3.16
N LEU A 398 37.44 5.84 3.30
CA LEU A 398 36.00 6.02 3.07
C LEU A 398 35.70 6.77 1.76
N HIS A 399 36.72 7.12 0.97
CA HIS A 399 36.49 7.85 -0.28
C HIS A 399 35.86 6.95 -1.34
N PHE A 400 34.98 7.55 -2.14
CA PHE A 400 34.32 6.87 -3.24
C PHE A 400 35.16 6.95 -4.51
N SER A 401 35.55 5.81 -5.07
CA SER A 401 36.36 5.74 -6.31
C SER A 401 35.58 5.24 -7.53
N GLY A 402 34.25 5.22 -7.44
CA GLY A 402 33.35 4.71 -8.47
C GLY A 402 32.51 3.53 -7.97
N ARG A 403 31.42 3.24 -8.68
CA ARG A 403 30.50 2.17 -8.28
C ARG A 403 31.08 0.81 -8.65
N ASN A 404 31.50 0.02 -7.67
CA ASN A 404 31.75 -1.42 -7.83
C ASN A 404 30.62 -2.22 -7.17
N ARG A 405 30.32 -3.40 -7.72
CA ARG A 405 29.14 -4.19 -7.33
C ARG A 405 29.54 -5.63 -7.01
N ARG A 406 28.94 -6.13 -5.93
CA ARG A 406 28.69 -7.55 -5.61
C ARG A 406 29.87 -8.50 -5.83
N PRO A 407 30.74 -8.69 -4.83
CA PRO A 407 30.78 -7.98 -3.54
C PRO A 407 31.47 -6.61 -3.65
N PRO A 408 31.11 -5.64 -2.78
CA PRO A 408 31.81 -4.36 -2.70
C PRO A 408 33.30 -4.53 -2.39
N LEU A 409 34.14 -3.70 -3.01
CA LEU A 409 35.59 -3.68 -2.83
C LEU A 409 36.07 -2.54 -1.92
N ASP A 410 35.16 -1.65 -1.54
CA ASP A 410 35.44 -0.53 -0.64
C ASP A 410 34.26 -0.25 0.31
N ARG A 411 34.56 0.52 1.36
CA ARG A 411 33.64 0.82 2.45
C ARG A 411 32.44 1.65 1.99
N PHE A 412 32.65 2.63 1.11
CA PHE A 412 31.55 3.48 0.61
C PHE A 412 30.54 2.67 -0.21
N ASN A 413 31.03 1.82 -1.12
CA ASN A 413 30.20 0.90 -1.90
C ASN A 413 29.53 -0.15 -1.01
N THR A 414 30.12 -0.51 0.13
CA THR A 414 29.49 -1.38 1.13
C THR A 414 28.27 -0.70 1.75
N LEU A 415 28.40 0.57 2.16
CA LEU A 415 27.28 1.38 2.68
C LEU A 415 26.15 1.54 1.66
N LEU A 416 26.47 1.92 0.42
CA LEU A 416 25.48 2.04 -0.65
C LEU A 416 24.76 0.70 -0.91
N SER A 417 25.52 -0.39 -1.00
CA SER A 417 24.95 -1.70 -1.32
C SER A 417 24.03 -2.21 -0.23
N PHE A 418 24.42 -2.04 1.05
CA PHE A 418 23.57 -2.40 2.18
C PHE A 418 22.30 -1.54 2.22
N GLY A 419 22.44 -0.21 2.05
CA GLY A 419 21.29 0.69 1.99
C GLY A 419 20.32 0.39 0.86
N TYR A 420 20.82 0.05 -0.34
CA TYR A 420 19.95 -0.36 -1.45
C TYR A 420 19.23 -1.69 -1.19
N ALA A 421 19.79 -2.59 -0.38
CA ALA A 421 19.09 -3.81 -0.01
C ALA A 421 17.97 -3.57 1.01
N LEU A 422 18.20 -2.68 1.99
CA LEU A 422 17.12 -2.22 2.88
C LEU A 422 16.02 -1.52 2.08
N LEU A 423 16.41 -0.67 1.13
CA LEU A 423 15.48 0.02 0.25
C LEU A 423 14.69 -0.95 -0.63
N LEU A 424 15.36 -1.93 -1.23
CA LEU A 424 14.70 -2.96 -2.03
C LEU A 424 13.69 -3.74 -1.20
N LYS A 425 14.01 -4.05 0.07
CA LYS A 425 13.10 -4.69 1.01
C LYS A 425 11.85 -3.84 1.25
N ASP A 426 11.98 -2.53 1.49
CA ASP A 426 10.83 -1.66 1.74
C ASP A 426 9.94 -1.48 0.50
N VAL A 427 10.54 -1.31 -0.67
CA VAL A 427 9.82 -1.26 -1.95
C VAL A 427 9.09 -2.58 -2.22
N MET A 428 9.76 -3.70 -1.98
CA MET A 428 9.17 -5.04 -2.10
C MET A 428 7.97 -5.20 -1.17
N ASN A 429 8.11 -4.84 0.11
CA ASN A 429 6.99 -4.83 1.05
C ASN A 429 5.83 -3.95 0.56
N ALA A 430 6.10 -2.75 0.03
CA ALA A 430 5.05 -1.88 -0.47
C ALA A 430 4.31 -2.46 -1.70
N ILE A 431 5.03 -3.08 -2.64
CA ILE A 431 4.44 -3.79 -3.78
C ILE A 431 3.49 -4.90 -3.31
N LEU A 432 3.92 -5.72 -2.34
CA LEU A 432 3.12 -6.82 -1.78
C LEU A 432 1.91 -6.32 -0.99
N THR A 433 2.08 -5.28 -0.17
CA THR A 433 0.98 -4.64 0.57
C THR A 433 -0.08 -4.07 -0.38
N VAL A 434 0.34 -3.43 -1.49
CA VAL A 434 -0.59 -2.96 -2.53
C VAL A 434 -1.07 -4.12 -3.40
N GLY A 435 -0.47 -5.30 -3.33
CA GLY A 435 -0.96 -6.49 -4.03
C GLY A 435 -0.60 -6.58 -5.51
N LEU A 436 0.40 -5.82 -5.97
CA LEU A 436 0.96 -5.95 -7.32
C LEU A 436 1.90 -7.16 -7.40
N GLU A 437 2.14 -7.64 -8.62
CA GLU A 437 3.11 -8.70 -8.93
C GLU A 437 4.53 -8.10 -9.04
N PRO A 438 5.45 -8.43 -8.13
CA PRO A 438 6.81 -7.88 -8.14
C PRO A 438 7.64 -8.31 -9.34
N ALA A 439 7.40 -9.52 -9.86
CA ALA A 439 8.18 -10.08 -10.97
C ALA A 439 7.91 -9.36 -12.30
N LEU A 440 6.83 -8.58 -12.41
CA LEU A 440 6.44 -7.89 -13.63
C LEU A 440 6.74 -6.39 -13.54
N GLY A 441 7.92 -6.00 -14.02
CA GLY A 441 8.35 -4.60 -14.16
C GLY A 441 8.10 -4.04 -15.56
N PHE A 442 8.33 -2.74 -15.73
CA PHE A 442 8.11 -2.02 -16.99
C PHE A 442 9.41 -1.53 -17.63
N TYR A 443 10.52 -1.45 -16.88
CA TYR A 443 11.79 -0.96 -17.40
C TYR A 443 12.93 -1.95 -17.24
N HIS A 444 13.21 -2.38 -16.02
CA HIS A 444 14.23 -3.40 -15.77
C HIS A 444 13.76 -4.74 -16.32
N GLN A 445 14.65 -5.42 -17.06
CA GLN A 445 14.38 -6.78 -17.51
C GLN A 445 14.81 -7.79 -16.43
N PRO A 446 14.10 -8.92 -16.28
CA PRO A 446 14.50 -10.00 -15.38
C PRO A 446 15.82 -10.63 -15.86
N ARG A 447 16.95 -10.10 -15.39
CA ARG A 447 18.30 -10.62 -15.65
C ARG A 447 18.87 -11.39 -14.44
N SER A 448 18.15 -11.45 -13.34
CA SER A 448 18.58 -12.08 -12.08
C SER A 448 17.37 -12.52 -11.24
N GLN A 449 17.62 -13.03 -10.02
CA GLN A 449 16.56 -13.38 -9.05
C GLN A 449 15.82 -12.15 -8.46
N ALA A 450 16.26 -10.92 -8.72
CA ALA A 450 15.60 -9.73 -8.21
C ALA A 450 14.37 -9.36 -9.05
N ALA A 451 13.27 -9.08 -8.35
CA ALA A 451 11.99 -8.68 -8.92
C ALA A 451 12.08 -7.37 -9.72
N PRO A 452 11.84 -7.37 -11.04
CA PRO A 452 11.99 -6.20 -11.90
C PRO A 452 11.20 -4.96 -11.46
N LEU A 453 9.94 -5.11 -11.06
CA LEU A 453 9.13 -3.97 -10.61
C LEU A 453 9.73 -3.29 -9.38
N ALA A 454 10.27 -4.10 -8.46
CA ALA A 454 10.94 -3.58 -7.28
C ALA A 454 12.23 -2.83 -7.63
N LEU A 455 12.95 -3.26 -8.67
CA LEU A 455 14.11 -2.52 -9.19
C LEU A 455 13.70 -1.20 -9.85
N ASP A 456 12.60 -1.19 -10.60
CA ASP A 456 12.04 0.02 -11.20
C ASP A 456 11.71 1.05 -10.12
N LEU A 457 10.86 0.68 -9.17
CA LEU A 457 10.41 1.59 -8.10
C LEU A 457 11.53 2.01 -7.14
N LEU A 458 12.54 1.16 -6.93
CA LEU A 458 13.69 1.49 -6.10
C LEU A 458 14.39 2.76 -6.58
N GLU A 459 14.46 3.01 -7.90
CA GLU A 459 15.16 4.16 -8.48
C GLU A 459 14.60 5.52 -8.04
N ILE A 460 13.31 5.60 -7.69
CA ILE A 460 12.66 6.81 -7.16
C ILE A 460 13.27 7.22 -5.81
N PHE A 461 13.67 6.22 -5.00
CA PHE A 461 13.99 6.42 -3.59
C PHE A 461 15.49 6.34 -3.26
N ARG A 462 16.35 5.92 -4.20
CA ARG A 462 17.80 5.76 -3.97
C ARG A 462 18.44 7.01 -3.39
N VAL A 463 18.23 8.14 -4.04
CA VAL A 463 18.82 9.41 -3.64
C VAL A 463 18.29 9.87 -2.28
N PRO A 464 16.95 10.03 -2.08
CA PRO A 464 16.44 10.56 -0.83
C PRO A 464 16.70 9.69 0.40
N LEU A 465 16.71 8.36 0.27
CA LEU A 465 16.81 7.45 1.43
C LEU A 465 18.19 6.83 1.62
N VAL A 466 18.96 6.62 0.56
CA VAL A 466 20.25 5.93 0.64
C VAL A 466 21.41 6.87 0.35
N ASP A 467 21.49 7.44 -0.85
CA ASP A 467 22.68 8.19 -1.28
C ASP A 467 22.92 9.42 -0.38
N MET A 468 21.85 10.13 -0.03
CA MET A 468 21.91 11.24 0.93
C MET A 468 22.34 10.78 2.33
N THR A 469 21.79 9.67 2.82
CA THR A 469 22.11 9.12 4.15
C THR A 469 23.56 8.68 4.24
N VAL A 470 24.06 8.00 3.20
CA VAL A 470 25.46 7.59 3.09
C VAL A 470 26.38 8.80 3.03
N MET A 471 26.14 9.72 2.09
CA MET A 471 26.98 10.90 1.93
C MET A 471 27.03 11.74 3.20
N ALA A 472 25.87 11.98 3.82
CA ALA A 472 25.80 12.79 5.03
C ALA A 472 26.46 12.10 6.24
N SER A 473 26.34 10.78 6.38
CA SER A 473 26.97 10.05 7.49
C SER A 473 28.48 9.96 7.36
N VAL A 474 28.99 9.81 6.12
CA VAL A 474 30.43 9.86 5.82
C VAL A 474 31.00 11.25 6.13
N ASN A 475 30.37 12.31 5.64
CA ASN A 475 30.84 13.69 5.89
C ASN A 475 30.74 14.13 7.35
N ARG A 476 29.87 13.51 8.15
CA ARG A 476 29.79 13.73 9.61
C ARG A 476 30.77 12.87 10.42
N GLY A 477 31.62 12.07 9.78
CA GLY A 477 32.60 11.22 10.47
C GLY A 477 31.96 10.14 11.35
N GLN A 478 30.77 9.64 11.00
CA GLN A 478 30.00 8.71 11.86
C GLN A 478 30.50 7.26 11.77
N TRP A 479 31.54 7.00 10.98
CA TRP A 479 32.00 5.66 10.62
C TRP A 479 33.43 5.41 11.13
N ASP A 480 33.59 4.36 11.92
CA ASP A 480 34.87 3.83 12.33
C ASP A 480 35.33 2.75 11.33
N VAL A 481 36.45 3.02 10.68
CA VAL A 481 37.03 2.20 9.60
C VAL A 481 37.38 0.77 10.04
N LYS A 482 37.68 0.56 11.33
CA LYS A 482 38.07 -0.73 11.93
C LYS A 482 36.90 -1.44 12.62
N ALA A 483 36.04 -0.70 13.32
CA ALA A 483 34.95 -1.29 14.09
C ALA A 483 33.70 -1.55 13.24
N ASP A 484 33.41 -0.70 12.24
CA ASP A 484 32.18 -0.81 11.45
C ASP A 484 32.33 -1.66 10.19
N PHE A 485 33.57 -1.94 9.77
CA PHE A 485 33.86 -2.66 8.54
C PHE A 485 34.82 -3.83 8.77
N GLU A 486 34.62 -4.89 8.00
CA GLU A 486 35.49 -6.05 7.96
C GLU A 486 35.99 -6.26 6.52
N VAL A 487 37.31 -6.30 6.35
CA VAL A 487 37.95 -6.58 5.06
C VAL A 487 38.27 -8.07 4.99
N ARG A 488 37.69 -8.76 4.00
CA ARG A 488 37.94 -10.19 3.74
C ARG A 488 38.52 -10.35 2.34
N GLY A 489 39.84 -10.48 2.26
CA GLY A 489 40.56 -10.47 0.99
C GLY A 489 40.41 -9.11 0.30
N LYS A 490 39.82 -9.08 -0.90
CA LYS A 490 39.53 -7.83 -1.64
C LYS A 490 38.15 -7.24 -1.32
N GLN A 491 37.36 -7.92 -0.50
CA GLN A 491 35.95 -7.60 -0.29
C GLN A 491 35.77 -6.88 1.03
N VAL A 492 34.81 -5.96 1.08
CA VAL A 492 34.48 -5.20 2.28
C VAL A 492 33.04 -5.49 2.70
N TRP A 493 32.87 -5.73 3.99
CA TRP A 493 31.61 -6.08 4.62
C TRP A 493 31.36 -5.14 5.79
N LEU A 494 30.08 -4.89 6.14
CA LEU A 494 29.74 -4.24 7.40
C LEU A 494 29.81 -5.26 8.52
N THR A 495 30.40 -4.88 9.65
CA THR A 495 30.28 -5.62 10.90
C THR A 495 28.84 -5.53 11.43
N GLU A 496 28.51 -6.27 12.48
CA GLU A 496 27.22 -6.11 13.14
C GLU A 496 27.00 -4.69 13.67
N VAL A 497 28.04 -4.08 14.25
CA VAL A 497 28.02 -2.70 14.74
C VAL A 497 27.75 -1.73 13.59
N GLY A 498 28.45 -1.88 12.46
CA GLY A 498 28.24 -1.07 11.27
C GLY A 498 26.82 -1.22 10.68
N ARG A 499 26.29 -2.45 10.63
CA ARG A 499 24.91 -2.71 10.20
C ARG A 499 23.89 -2.04 11.11
N ARG A 500 24.07 -2.13 12.43
CA ARG A 500 23.17 -1.52 13.42
C ARG A 500 23.13 0.00 13.25
N LYS A 501 24.29 0.66 13.19
CA LYS A 501 24.40 2.11 12.91
C LYS A 501 23.67 2.49 11.62
N PHE A 502 23.86 1.73 10.55
CA PHE A 502 23.19 2.02 9.28
C PHE A 502 21.67 1.88 9.39
N VAL A 503 21.18 0.79 9.97
CA VAL A 503 19.75 0.52 10.13
C VAL A 503 19.09 1.64 10.94
N GLU A 504 19.69 2.07 12.05
CA GLU A 504 19.18 3.19 12.85
C GLU A 504 19.07 4.49 12.03
N MET A 505 20.10 4.83 11.25
CA MET A 505 20.07 6.01 10.39
C MET A 505 19.01 5.91 9.29
N TYR A 506 18.85 4.72 8.70
CA TYR A 506 17.89 4.46 7.63
C TYR A 506 16.45 4.48 8.13
N GLU A 507 16.14 3.81 9.25
CA GLU A 507 14.81 3.82 9.86
C GLU A 507 14.42 5.23 10.31
N ARG A 508 15.34 5.99 10.92
CA ARG A 508 15.11 7.40 11.27
C ARG A 508 14.82 8.24 10.01
N ARG A 509 15.60 8.04 8.94
CA ARG A 509 15.38 8.75 7.68
C ARG A 509 13.99 8.45 7.08
N LYS A 510 13.46 7.23 7.26
CA LYS A 510 12.11 6.88 6.79
C LYS A 510 10.98 7.60 7.53
N GLN A 511 11.22 8.02 8.78
CA GLN A 511 10.25 8.78 9.59
C GLN A 511 10.22 10.27 9.23
N GLU A 512 11.19 10.76 8.46
CA GLU A 512 11.18 12.16 8.03
C GLU A 512 10.05 12.41 7.03
N SER A 513 9.30 13.48 7.28
CA SER A 513 8.21 13.91 6.41
C SER A 513 8.69 14.79 5.27
N TRP A 514 8.13 14.56 4.09
CA TRP A 514 8.40 15.33 2.89
C TRP A 514 7.10 15.77 2.23
N LYS A 515 7.05 17.04 1.81
CA LYS A 515 5.93 17.58 1.05
C LYS A 515 5.96 17.02 -0.36
N HIS A 516 5.02 16.13 -0.70
CA HIS A 516 4.95 15.56 -2.03
C HIS A 516 4.66 16.70 -3.04
N PRO A 517 5.46 16.81 -4.12
CA PRO A 517 5.51 18.03 -4.93
C PRO A 517 4.23 18.32 -5.70
N VAL A 518 3.41 17.29 -5.95
CA VAL A 518 2.18 17.38 -6.74
C VAL A 518 0.95 17.46 -5.84
N THR A 519 0.82 16.51 -4.92
CA THR A 519 -0.34 16.40 -4.02
C THR A 519 -0.35 17.44 -2.90
N GLY A 520 0.81 18.05 -2.59
CA GLY A 520 0.88 19.24 -1.74
C GLY A 520 0.75 19.00 -0.23
N TYR A 521 0.53 17.78 0.23
CA TYR A 521 0.59 17.41 1.66
C TYR A 521 1.93 16.74 2.02
N SER A 522 2.24 16.69 3.32
CA SER A 522 3.50 16.10 3.82
C SER A 522 3.25 14.68 4.30
N LEU A 523 4.06 13.74 3.81
CA LEU A 523 4.04 12.33 4.22
C LEU A 523 5.43 11.88 4.63
N THR A 524 5.50 10.92 5.55
CA THR A 524 6.75 10.20 5.84
C THR A 524 7.22 9.44 4.60
N TYR A 525 8.53 9.23 4.47
CA TYR A 525 9.05 8.34 3.42
C TYR A 525 8.49 6.92 3.52
N ARG A 526 8.16 6.46 4.75
CA ARG A 526 7.46 5.19 4.97
C ARG A 526 6.15 5.13 4.18
N ARG A 527 5.31 6.17 4.26
CA ARG A 527 4.05 6.23 3.52
C ARG A 527 4.25 6.49 2.03
N LEU A 528 5.30 7.21 1.65
CA LEU A 528 5.60 7.49 0.24
C LEU A 528 5.88 6.23 -0.57
N PHE A 529 6.42 5.15 0.02
CA PHE A 529 6.58 3.88 -0.69
C PHE A 529 5.24 3.33 -1.19
N GLU A 530 4.25 3.24 -0.31
CA GLU A 530 2.93 2.75 -0.67
C GLU A 530 2.23 3.72 -1.63
N LEU A 531 2.37 5.03 -1.40
CA LEU A 531 1.80 6.05 -2.29
C LEU A 531 2.32 5.88 -3.72
N GLU A 532 3.64 5.80 -3.94
CA GLU A 532 4.20 5.67 -5.30
C GLU A 532 3.76 4.37 -5.98
N VAL A 533 3.63 3.26 -5.24
CA VAL A 533 3.10 2.00 -5.80
C VAL A 533 1.63 2.16 -6.21
N ARG A 534 0.81 2.85 -5.42
CA ARG A 534 -0.60 3.13 -5.75
C ARG A 534 -0.73 4.14 -6.89
N LEU A 535 0.12 5.16 -6.95
CA LEU A 535 0.17 6.09 -8.08
C LEU A 535 0.58 5.36 -9.37
N LEU A 536 1.52 4.41 -9.28
CA LEU A 536 1.83 3.54 -10.42
C LEU A 536 0.61 2.73 -10.86
N GLU A 537 -0.15 2.14 -9.93
CA GLU A 537 -1.40 1.41 -10.27
C GLU A 537 -2.39 2.30 -11.03
N LYS A 538 -2.48 3.58 -10.67
CA LYS A 538 -3.37 4.54 -11.33
C LYS A 538 -3.00 4.83 -12.79
N GLU A 539 -1.72 4.69 -13.17
CA GLU A 539 -1.25 4.88 -14.55
C GLU A 539 -1.97 3.99 -15.57
N TRP A 540 -2.39 2.79 -15.15
CA TRP A 540 -3.17 1.87 -15.99
C TRP A 540 -4.61 1.68 -15.54
N SER A 541 -5.08 2.50 -14.60
CA SER A 541 -6.46 2.47 -14.12
C SER A 541 -7.29 3.66 -14.63
N GLY A 542 -6.76 4.43 -15.59
CA GLY A 542 -7.44 5.61 -16.16
C GLY A 542 -7.28 6.89 -15.33
N GLU A 543 -6.42 6.89 -14.32
CA GLU A 543 -6.22 8.02 -13.38
C GLU A 543 -4.74 8.40 -13.26
N GLY A 544 -3.98 8.19 -14.34
CA GLY A 544 -2.53 8.36 -14.38
C GLY A 544 -2.08 9.82 -14.39
N GLY A 545 -0.76 10.01 -14.36
CA GLY A 545 -0.09 11.29 -14.50
C GLY A 545 0.68 11.74 -13.26
N LEU A 546 0.48 11.09 -12.11
CA LEU A 546 1.12 11.48 -10.85
C LEU A 546 2.31 10.59 -10.44
N PHE A 547 2.47 9.42 -11.06
CA PHE A 547 3.56 8.50 -10.75
C PHE A 547 4.95 9.10 -11.07
N GLY A 548 5.94 8.84 -10.21
CA GLY A 548 7.33 9.17 -10.50
C GLY A 548 7.60 10.67 -10.53
N GLN A 549 6.85 11.46 -9.74
CA GLN A 549 7.06 12.90 -9.62
C GLN A 549 7.80 13.30 -8.34
N LEU A 550 8.18 12.33 -7.48
CA LEU A 550 8.92 12.56 -6.25
C LEU A 550 10.36 13.03 -6.52
N ILE A 551 10.52 14.33 -6.74
CA ILE A 551 11.80 14.98 -6.96
C ILE A 551 12.11 15.87 -5.75
N LEU A 552 13.25 15.62 -5.11
CA LEU A 552 13.80 16.46 -4.03
C LEU A 552 13.76 17.94 -4.44
N ARG A 553 13.36 18.87 -3.58
CA ARG A 553 13.29 20.29 -3.97
C ARG A 553 14.66 20.95 -4.08
#